data_AF-A0A7V7BNN3-F1
#
_entry.id   AF-A0A7V7BNN3-F1
#
_cell.length_a   1.000
_cell.length_b   1.000
_cell.length_c   1.000
_cell.angle_alpha   90.00
_cell.angle_beta   90.00
_cell.angle_gamma   90.00
#
_symmetry.space_group_name_H-M   'P 1'
#
loop_
_entity.id
_entity.type
_entity.pdbx_description
1 polymer ?
#
loop_
_entity_poly.entity_id
_entity_poly.type
_entity_poly.pdbx_seq_one_letter_code
_entity_poly.pdbx_strand_id
1 'polypeptide(L)' 'MNEVAGTIRVVHVNSAEACNTWLEENGDAEVVDIKFSTCESETDILIIYRIEYWIEVINRD' A
#
# COMPACT_ATOMS: atom_id res chain seq x y z
N MET A 1 -3.00 -24.86 3.86
CA MET A 1 -3.27 -23.41 3.89
C MET A 1 -1.96 -22.75 3.50
N ASN A 2 -1.96 -21.96 2.42
CA ASN A 2 -0.77 -21.17 2.07
C ASN A 2 -0.77 -19.96 3.00
N GLU A 3 0.22 -19.84 3.88
CA GLU A 3 0.42 -18.63 4.66
C GLU A 3 0.99 -17.56 3.75
N VAL A 4 0.25 -16.46 3.58
CA VAL A 4 0.72 -15.28 2.85
C VAL A 4 1.38 -14.34 3.85
N ALA A 5 2.70 -14.18 3.77
CA ALA A 5 3.46 -13.25 4.60
C ALA A 5 3.78 -11.97 3.79
N GLY A 6 2.84 -11.02 3.74
CA GLY A 6 3.08 -9.67 3.22
C GLY A 6 3.38 -8.68 4.35
N THR A 7 4.41 -7.84 4.20
CA THR A 7 4.68 -6.74 5.15
C THR A 7 3.65 -5.62 4.94
N ILE A 8 3.03 -5.14 6.02
CA ILE A 8 2.21 -3.91 5.97
C ILE A 8 3.14 -2.72 5.70
N ARG A 9 2.76 -1.91 4.71
CA ARG A 9 3.45 -0.67 4.33
C ARG A 9 2.48 0.50 4.39
N VAL A 10 3.07 1.70 4.45
CA VAL A 10 2.33 2.96 4.45
C VAL A 10 2.97 3.88 3.43
N VAL A 11 2.17 4.51 2.58
CA VAL A 11 2.58 5.64 1.75
C VAL A 11 1.77 6.88 2.14
N HIS A 12 2.44 8.02 2.10
CA HIS A 12 1.84 9.32 2.36
C HIS A 12 1.76 10.11 1.05
N VAL A 13 0.59 10.69 0.78
CA VAL A 13 0.35 11.57 -0.36
C VAL A 13 -0.47 12.78 0.11
N ASN A 14 -0.35 13.90 -0.61
CA ASN A 14 -0.87 15.20 -0.18
C ASN A 14 -2.09 15.70 -1.00
N SER A 15 -2.71 14.82 -1.79
CA SER A 15 -3.93 15.15 -2.54
C SER A 15 -4.67 13.88 -2.97
N ALA A 16 -5.98 14.03 -3.23
CA ALA A 16 -6.80 12.94 -3.77
C ALA A 16 -6.32 12.49 -5.16
N GLU A 17 -5.80 13.41 -5.97
CA GLU A 17 -5.23 13.09 -7.29
C GLU A 17 -4.00 12.19 -7.14
N ALA A 18 -3.06 12.56 -6.26
CA ALA A 18 -1.86 11.75 -5.99
C ALA A 18 -2.22 10.38 -5.39
N CYS A 19 -3.26 10.31 -4.56
CA CYS A 19 -3.80 9.03 -4.07
C CYS A 19 -4.30 8.15 -5.21
N ASN A 20 -5.07 8.70 -6.14
CA ASN A 20 -5.58 7.94 -7.28
C ASN A 20 -4.46 7.47 -8.20
N THR A 21 -3.49 8.34 -8.51
CA THR A 21 -2.30 7.95 -9.28
C THR A 21 -1.56 6.79 -8.62
N TRP A 22 -1.35 6.86 -7.30
CA TRP A 22 -0.69 5.76 -6.58
C TRP A 22 -1.46 4.44 -6.67
N LEU A 23 -2.80 4.48 -6.55
CA LEU A 23 -3.66 3.29 -6.65
C LEU A 23 -3.62 2.67 -8.06
N GLU A 24 -3.58 3.50 -9.10
CA GLU A 24 -3.46 3.04 -10.50
C GLU A 24 -2.09 2.40 -10.77
N GLU A 25 -1.02 2.97 -10.23
CA GLU A 25 0.35 2.45 -10.40
C GLU A 25 0.63 1.18 -9.58
N ASN A 26 -0.11 0.96 -8.50
CA ASN A 26 0.07 -0.17 -7.57
C ASN A 26 -1.18 -1.06 -7.54
N GLY A 27 -1.70 -1.43 -8.73
CA GLY A 27 -2.92 -2.25 -8.85
C GLY A 27 -2.81 -3.68 -8.28
N ASP A 28 -1.59 -4.15 -7.99
CA ASP A 28 -1.30 -5.41 -7.32
C ASP A 28 -1.25 -5.29 -5.78
N ALA A 29 -1.33 -4.07 -5.24
CA ALA A 29 -1.38 -3.85 -3.81
C ALA A 29 -2.75 -4.20 -3.23
N GLU A 30 -2.74 -4.96 -2.13
CA GLU A 30 -3.90 -5.10 -1.26
C GLU A 30 -3.97 -3.88 -0.35
N VAL A 31 -4.92 -2.98 -0.63
CA VAL A 31 -5.18 -1.83 0.24
C VAL A 31 -5.93 -2.30 1.49
N VAL A 32 -5.29 -2.12 2.64
CA VAL A 32 -5.85 -2.47 3.95
C VAL A 32 -6.77 -1.36 4.45
N ASP A 33 -6.33 -0.10 4.30
CA ASP A 33 -7.05 1.08 4.78
C ASP A 33 -6.51 2.36 4.15
N ILE A 34 -7.32 3.42 4.11
CA ILE A 34 -6.92 4.76 3.70
C ILE A 34 -7.39 5.75 4.76
N LYS A 35 -6.45 6.45 5.39
CA LYS A 35 -6.74 7.48 6.39
C LYS A 35 -6.54 8.86 5.80
N PHE A 36 -7.48 9.74 6.11
CA PHE A 36 -7.48 11.13 5.68
C PHE A 36 -7.33 12.04 6.90
N SER A 37 -6.48 13.05 6.77
CA SER A 37 -6.38 14.17 7.70
C SER A 37 -6.37 15.44 6.87
N THR A 38 -7.40 16.27 7.02
CA THR A 38 -7.54 17.51 6.25
C THR A 38 -7.56 18.70 7.19
N CYS A 39 -6.79 19.74 6.88
CA CYS A 39 -6.96 21.08 7.44
C CYS A 39 -7.42 22.04 6.33
N GLU A 40 -7.65 23.32 6.67
CA GLU A 40 -8.15 24.30 5.69
C GLU A 40 -7.22 24.51 4.48
N SER A 41 -5.93 24.21 4.61
CA SER A 41 -4.91 24.44 3.59
C SER A 41 -4.26 23.18 3.02
N GLU A 42 -4.41 22.02 3.67
CA GLU A 42 -3.67 20.79 3.32
C GLU A 42 -4.53 19.54 3.50
N THR A 43 -4.30 18.56 2.62
CA THR A 43 -4.93 17.23 2.69
C THR A 43 -3.83 16.20 2.78
N ASP A 44 -3.73 15.52 3.91
CA ASP A 44 -2.85 14.39 4.10
C ASP A 44 -3.63 13.09 3.96
N ILE A 45 -3.09 12.17 3.16
CA ILE A 45 -3.66 10.86 2.93
C ILE A 45 -2.59 9.81 3.22
N LEU A 46 -2.92 8.86 4.08
CA LEU A 46 -2.09 7.70 4.38
C LEU A 46 -2.75 6.46 3.80
N ILE A 47 -2.10 5.84 2.83
CA ILE A 47 -2.54 4.58 2.22
C ILE A 47 -1.77 3.45 2.92
N ILE A 48 -2.50 2.57 3.60
CA ILE A 48 -1.97 1.41 4.32
C ILE A 48 -2.23 0.19 3.45
N TYR A 49 -1.19 -0.52 3.06
CA TYR A 49 -1.27 -1.55 2.03
C TYR A 49 -0.31 -2.71 2.27
N ARG A 50 -0.50 -3.80 1.52
CA ARG A 50 0.39 -4.96 1.43
C ARG A 50 0.67 -5.27 -0.02
N ILE A 51 1.88 -5.74 -0.31
CA ILE A 51 2.23 -6.33 -1.61
C ILE A 51 2.79 -7.72 -1.32
N GLU A 52 2.25 -8.72 -2.00
CA GLU A 52 2.75 -10.08 -1.92
C GLU A 52 4.02 -10.20 -2.76
N TYR A 53 5.08 -10.73 -2.15
CA TYR A 53 6.28 -11.13 -2.88
C TYR A 53 6.29 -12.65 -2.97
N TRP A 54 6.43 -13.16 -4.19
CA TRP A 54 6.80 -14.56 -4.37
C TRP A 54 8.23 -14.75 -3.86
N ILE A 55 8.37 -15.30 -2.66
CA ILE A 55 9.67 -15.81 -2.21
C ILE A 55 9.85 -17.15 -2.91
N GLU A 56 10.69 -17.20 -3.94
CA GLU A 56 11.21 -18.48 -4.43
C GLU A 56 12.02 -19.10 -3.28
N VAL A 57 11.43 -20.12 -2.63
CA VAL A 57 12.15 -20.93 -1.66
C VAL A 57 13.17 -21.75 -2.44
N ILE A 58 14.39 -21.23 -2.56
CA ILE A 58 15.52 -22.01 -3.04
C ILE A 58 15.86 -23.00 -1.93
N ASN A 59 15.29 -24.21 -2.02
CA ASN A 59 15.76 -25.34 -1.24
C ASN A 59 17.22 -25.59 -1.61
N ARG A 60 18.15 -25.16 -0.74
CA ARG A 60 19.52 -25.63 -0.78
C ARG A 60 19.54 -26.96 -0.02
N ASP A 61 19.71 -28.03 -0.79
CA ASP A 61 20.04 -29.38 -0.30
C ASP A 61 21.30 -29.38 0.59
#